data_AF-A0A946BMU7-F1
#
_entry.id   AF-A0A946BMU7-F1
#
_cell.length_a   1.000
_cell.length_b   1.000
_cell.length_c   1.000
_cell.angle_alpha   90.00
_cell.angle_beta   90.00
_cell.angle_gamma   90.00
#
_symmetry.space_group_name_H-M   'P 1'
#
loop_
_entity.id
_entity.type
_entity.pdbx_description
1 polymer ?
#
loop_
_entity_poly.entity_id
_entity_poly.type
_entity_poly.pdbx_seq_one_letter_code
_entity_poly.pdbx_strand_id
1 'polypeptide(L)' 'LLPDEGEVQIDEALGRHSNLMVDRTALDINGIDPKWITEEGGLRLRPDFWADNGNMDGFYLACLRKTV' A
#
# COMPACT_ATOMS: atom_id res chain seq x y z
N LEU A 1 -7.65 -7.64 7.21
CA LEU A 1 -8.00 -6.76 6.08
C LEU A 1 -8.17 -7.59 4.82
N LEU A 2 -9.32 -7.51 4.19
CA LEU A 2 -9.58 -8.20 2.93
C LEU A 2 -8.96 -7.40 1.76
N PRO A 3 -8.46 -8.06 0.69
CA PRO A 3 -7.99 -7.35 -0.50
C PRO A 3 -9.01 -6.37 -1.08
N ASP A 4 -10.30 -6.73 -1.01
CA ASP A 4 -11.44 -5.92 -1.47
C ASP A 4 -11.59 -4.58 -0.73
N GLU A 5 -10.98 -4.45 0.46
CA GLU A 5 -10.98 -3.24 1.30
C GLU A 5 -9.73 -2.38 1.09
N GLY A 6 -8.73 -2.86 0.34
CA GLY A 6 -7.42 -2.22 0.16
C GLY A 6 -6.98 -2.20 -1.31
N GLU A 7 -6.20 -3.20 -1.72
CA GLU A 7 -5.58 -3.30 -3.05
C GLU A 7 -6.60 -3.12 -4.18
N VAL A 8 -7.75 -3.82 -4.10
CA VAL A 8 -8.79 -3.76 -5.14
C VAL A 8 -9.39 -2.36 -5.23
N GLN A 9 -9.55 -1.65 -4.11
CA GLN A 9 -10.05 -0.27 -4.12
C GLN A 9 -9.11 0.67 -4.86
N ILE A 10 -7.79 0.43 -4.77
CA ILE A 10 -6.79 1.22 -5.47
C ILE A 10 -6.83 0.92 -6.97
N ASP A 11 -6.84 -0.35 -7.37
CA ASP A 11 -6.94 -0.73 -8.79
C ASP A 11 -8.22 -0.17 -9.44
N GLU A 12 -9.37 -0.28 -8.75
CA GLU A 12 -10.63 0.29 -9.23
C GLU A 12 -10.61 1.82 -9.29
N ALA A 13 -9.94 2.50 -8.36
CA ALA A 13 -9.80 3.95 -8.41
C ALA A 13 -8.94 4.40 -9.61
N LEU A 14 -7.82 3.72 -9.86
CA LEU A 14 -6.94 3.99 -11.02
C LEU A 14 -7.65 3.70 -12.35
N GLY A 15 -8.47 2.64 -12.40
CA GLY A 15 -9.29 2.31 -13.58
C GLY A 15 -10.38 3.35 -13.88
N ARG A 16 -10.98 3.94 -12.83
CA ARG A 16 -12.03 4.99 -12.98
C ARG A 16 -11.47 6.38 -13.24
N HIS A 17 -10.22 6.65 -12.87
CA HIS A 17 -9.63 7.98 -12.91
C HIS A 17 -8.27 7.96 -13.61
N SER A 18 -8.28 8.26 -14.91
CA SER A 18 -7.07 8.27 -15.76
C SER A 18 -6.04 9.34 -15.35
N ASN A 19 -6.42 10.31 -14.53
CA ASN A 19 -5.53 11.34 -14.01
C ASN A 19 -4.99 11.03 -12.60
N LEU A 20 -5.18 9.80 -12.09
CA LEU A 20 -4.58 9.34 -10.85
C LEU A 20 -3.43 8.37 -11.14
N MET A 21 -2.39 8.46 -10.32
CA MET A 21 -1.31 7.48 -10.28
C MET A 21 -0.94 7.18 -8.83
N VAL A 22 -0.42 5.97 -8.59
CA VAL A 22 0.18 5.62 -7.30
C VAL A 22 1.54 6.32 -7.15
N ASP A 23 1.72 7.02 -6.04
CA ASP A 23 3.00 7.58 -5.66
C ASP A 23 3.82 6.58 -4.85
N ARG A 24 4.62 5.78 -5.55
CA ARG A 24 5.52 4.81 -4.92
C ARG A 24 6.64 5.47 -4.11
N THR A 25 6.99 6.71 -4.43
CA THR A 25 8.04 7.42 -3.70
C THR A 25 7.62 7.78 -2.28
N ALA A 26 6.31 7.79 -1.98
CA ALA A 26 5.79 7.97 -0.63
C ALA A 26 6.23 6.85 0.34
N LEU A 27 6.61 5.68 -0.18
CA LEU A 27 7.08 4.54 0.61
C LEU A 27 8.60 4.44 0.69
N ASP A 28 9.34 5.39 0.11
CA ASP A 28 10.80 5.49 0.25
C ASP A 28 11.17 6.08 1.62
N ILE A 29 10.81 5.33 2.66
CA ILE A 29 11.08 5.67 4.06
C ILE A 29 11.77 4.50 4.75
N ASN A 30 12.72 4.83 5.63
CA ASN A 30 13.44 3.83 6.41
C ASN A 30 12.47 3.01 7.26
N GLY A 31 12.64 1.68 7.24
CA GLY A 31 11.85 0.75 8.05
C GLY A 31 10.71 0.05 7.30
N ILE A 32 10.40 0.45 6.05
CA ILE A 32 9.55 -0.34 5.16
C ILE A 32 10.41 -1.41 4.47
N ASP A 33 10.05 -2.68 4.65
CA ASP A 33 10.61 -3.76 3.83
C ASP A 33 9.96 -3.69 2.43
N PRO A 34 10.73 -3.68 1.33
CA PRO A 34 10.19 -3.70 -0.03
C PRO A 34 9.20 -4.85 -0.31
N LYS A 35 9.28 -5.96 0.44
CA LYS A 35 8.32 -7.07 0.33
C LYS A 35 6.93 -6.75 0.87
N TRP A 36 6.77 -5.66 1.61
CA TRP A 36 5.48 -5.21 2.11
C TRP A 36 4.76 -4.32 1.09
N ILE A 37 5.44 -3.92 0.02
CA ILE A 37 4.89 -3.12 -1.07
C ILE A 37 4.13 -4.05 -2.02
N THR A 38 2.88 -3.70 -2.31
CA THR A 38 2.00 -4.46 -3.19
C THR A 38 2.25 -4.13 -4.67
N GLU A 39 1.66 -4.91 -5.57
CA GLU A 39 1.94 -4.83 -7.01
C GLU A 39 1.58 -3.46 -7.60
N GLU A 40 0.45 -2.89 -7.18
CA GLU A 40 -0.04 -1.57 -7.56
C GLU A 40 0.78 -0.43 -6.94
N GLY A 41 1.50 -0.71 -5.84
CA GLY A 41 2.40 0.22 -5.16
C GLY A 41 1.90 0.74 -3.82
N GLY A 42 0.90 0.09 -3.22
CA GLY A 42 0.47 0.30 -1.84
C GLY A 42 1.40 -0.40 -0.84
N LEU A 43 1.11 -0.22 0.44
CA LEU A 43 1.79 -0.85 1.57
C LEU A 43 0.80 -1.72 2.34
N ARG A 44 1.09 -3.02 2.42
CA ARG A 44 0.29 -3.97 3.20
C ARG A 44 1.07 -4.43 4.42
N LEU A 45 0.59 -4.02 5.59
CA LEU A 45 1.10 -4.45 6.89
C LEU A 45 0.31 -5.67 7.37
N ARG A 46 1.00 -6.64 7.96
CA ARG A 46 0.39 -7.86 8.47
C ARG A 46 0.76 -8.11 9.92
N PRO A 47 -0.12 -8.77 10.70
CA PRO A 47 0.18 -9.06 12.10
C PRO A 47 1.39 -9.97 12.34
N ASP A 48 1.77 -10.79 11.37
CA ASP A 48 2.96 -11.64 11.48
C ASP A 48 4.28 -10.93 11.12
N PHE A 49 4.22 -9.68 10.67
CA PHE A 49 5.43 -8.88 10.47
C PHE A 49 6.00 -8.45 11.82
N TRP A 50 7.33 -8.31 11.89
CA TRP A 50 8.05 -7.94 13.12
C TRP A 50 7.79 -8.88 14.31
N ALA A 51 7.70 -10.19 14.04
CA ALA A 51 7.50 -11.18 15.10
C ALA A 51 8.51 -11.05 16.27
N ASP A 52 9.78 -10.77 15.97
CA ASP A 52 10.83 -10.60 16.98
C ASP A 52 10.69 -9.30 17.82
N ASN A 53 9.83 -8.37 17.41
CA ASN A 53 9.60 -7.08 18.08
C ASN A 53 8.16 -6.96 18.63
N GLY A 54 7.46 -8.08 18.80
CA GLY A 54 6.12 -8.09 19.37
C GLY A 54 4.98 -7.93 18.36
N ASN A 55 5.25 -8.22 17.08
CA ASN A 55 4.31 -8.10 15.96
C ASN A 55 3.95 -6.65 15.59
N MET A 56 3.05 -6.50 14.62
CA MET A 56 2.53 -5.22 14.15
C MET A 56 1.01 -5.31 13.95
N ASP A 57 0.31 -4.19 13.84
CA ASP A 57 -1.09 -4.22 13.42
C ASP A 57 -1.23 -4.46 11.91
N GLY A 58 -2.31 -5.12 11.51
CA GLY A 58 -2.66 -5.27 10.10
C GLY A 58 -3.25 -3.99 9.54
N PHE A 59 -2.66 -3.44 8.48
CA PHE A 59 -3.09 -2.18 7.87
C PHE A 59 -2.81 -2.17 6.37
N TYR A 60 -3.51 -1.32 5.61
CA TYR A 60 -3.21 -1.05 4.22
C TYR A 60 -3.28 0.44 3.93
N LEU A 61 -2.34 0.94 3.13
CA LEU A 61 -2.35 2.32 2.64
C LEU A 61 -1.77 2.39 1.23
N ALA A 62 -2.22 3.37 0.46
CA ALA A 62 -1.60 3.78 -0.78
C ALA A 62 -1.66 5.30 -0.91
N CYS A 63 -0.61 5.91 -1.46
CA CYS A 63 -0.62 7.33 -1.77
C CYS A 63 -1.00 7.52 -3.24
N LEU A 64 -2.04 8.30 -3.52
CA LEU A 64 -2.44 8.64 -4.88
C LEU A 64 -2.12 10.11 -5.16
N ARG A 65 -1.56 10.36 -6.34
CA ARG A 65 -1.29 11.71 -6.85
C ARG A 65 -2.04 11.93 -8.15
N LYS A 66 -2.45 13.19 -8.37
CA LYS A 66 -2.97 13.60 -9.66
C LYS A 66 -1.82 13.81 -10.63
N THR A 67 -1.87 13.18 -11.80
CA THR A 67 -1.00 13.52 -12.92
C THR A 67 -1.52 14.83 -13.50
N VAL A 68 -0.69 15.87 -13.42
CA VAL A 68 -1.00 17.21 -13.96
C VAL A 68 -1.11 17.17 -15.47
#